data_AF-A0ABD2E518-F1
#
_entry.id   AF-A0ABD2E518-F1
#
_cell.length_a   1.000
_cell.length_b   1.000
_cell.length_c   1.000
_cell.angle_alpha   90.00
_cell.angle_beta   90.00
_cell.angle_gamma   90.00
#
_symmetry.space_group_name_H-M   'P 1'
#
loop_
_entity.id
_entity.type
_entity.pdbx_description
1 polymer ?
#
loop_
_entity_poly.entity_id
_entity_poly.type
_entity_poly.pdbx_seq_one_letter_code
_entity_poly.pdbx_strand_id
1 'polypeptide(L)'
;MHPGRSTGKRPSTPTQIDQQPPRLLIVHIALPSWADICSNLCEALQNFFSLACSLMGPSRMSLFSLYLVQNQHECILPFVQVKGNFARLQACISELRMLQREGCFRPQGTSLRLAVEDGLQQFKQYSRHVTTSAGLTYTSLEITVLTSQPGKEVVKQLEEGLKDTDLVRVRRLQVVEVTKGILEHMDSASPVEGPSNDESPILGTDIDLQTIDNDIVSMEMFFKAWLHNSGTDQEHIHLLLPSQCFSNISRTRDNPMCLKCDLQERLLSPSLLPGTADSTLRVDDPKGDFSTLYQTASQSSASRYKLQVIKALKSSGVCESLTYGLPFILRPTSCWQLDWDELETNQQHFHALCHSLLVSTHVPR
;
A
#
# COMPACT_ATOMS: atom_id res chain seq x y z
N MET A 1 12.52 6.26 58.89
CA MET A 1 13.47 6.62 57.80
C MET A 1 13.41 5.52 56.75
N HIS A 2 12.70 5.77 55.66
CA HIS A 2 12.49 4.82 54.57
C HIS A 2 13.61 4.96 53.54
N PRO A 3 14.32 3.88 53.14
CA PRO A 3 15.15 3.90 51.96
C PRO A 3 14.29 3.61 50.71
N GLY A 4 14.69 4.25 49.61
CA GLY A 4 13.87 4.51 48.44
C GLY A 4 13.58 3.30 47.55
N ARG A 5 12.36 3.34 46.99
CA ARG A 5 11.87 2.45 45.96
C ARG A 5 12.39 2.93 44.60
N SER A 6 13.37 2.23 44.03
CA SER A 6 13.74 2.40 42.63
C SER A 6 12.59 1.90 41.75
N THR A 7 11.86 2.81 41.13
CA THR A 7 10.91 2.50 40.07
C THR A 7 11.71 2.10 38.83
N GLY A 8 11.82 0.79 38.58
CA GLY A 8 12.33 0.28 37.32
C GLY A 8 11.47 0.78 36.16
N LYS A 9 12.06 1.58 35.27
CA LYS A 9 11.46 1.88 33.97
C LYS A 9 11.32 0.56 33.22
N ARG A 10 10.07 0.14 33.02
CA ARG A 10 9.71 -0.91 32.05
C ARG A 10 10.32 -0.50 30.70
N PRO A 11 11.05 -1.37 29.99
CA PRO A 11 11.52 -1.04 28.66
C PRO A 11 10.29 -0.77 27.79
N SER A 12 10.22 0.43 27.23
CA SER A 12 9.25 0.80 26.22
C SER A 12 9.38 -0.21 25.07
N THR A 13 8.31 -0.94 24.80
CA THR A 13 8.17 -1.74 23.58
C THR A 13 8.52 -0.86 22.38
N PRO A 14 9.40 -1.29 21.47
CA PRO A 14 9.72 -0.51 20.29
C PRO A 14 8.42 -0.26 19.52
N THR A 15 8.08 1.01 19.35
CA THR A 15 6.93 1.48 18.59
C THR A 15 7.04 0.93 17.17
N GLN A 16 5.95 0.32 16.70
CA GLN A 16 5.82 -0.26 15.39
C GLN A 16 5.97 0.88 14.37
N ILE A 17 7.18 1.04 13.83
CA ILE A 17 7.38 1.77 12.58
C ILE A 17 6.42 1.09 11.59
N ASP A 18 5.54 1.85 10.95
CA ASP A 18 4.63 1.38 9.90
C ASP A 18 5.44 0.83 8.73
N GLN A 19 6.01 -0.36 8.92
CA GLN A 19 6.70 -1.11 7.90
C GLN A 19 5.63 -1.78 7.08
N GLN A 20 5.54 -1.39 5.82
CA GLN A 20 4.75 -2.11 4.83
C GLN A 20 5.09 -3.60 4.91
N PRO A 21 4.07 -4.46 4.92
CA PRO A 21 4.28 -5.89 5.04
C PRO A 21 5.15 -6.37 3.86
N PRO A 22 5.99 -7.39 4.08
CA PRO A 22 6.65 -8.13 3.02
C PRO A 22 5.68 -8.48 1.90
N ARG A 23 6.17 -8.45 0.66
CA ARG A 23 5.33 -8.70 -0.53
C ARG A 23 5.83 -9.93 -1.27
N LEU A 24 4.90 -10.82 -1.60
CA LEU A 24 5.11 -11.98 -2.46
C LEU A 24 4.36 -11.76 -3.77
N LEU A 25 5.08 -11.67 -4.88
CA LEU A 25 4.49 -11.63 -6.21
C LEU A 25 4.55 -13.02 -6.84
N ILE A 26 3.40 -13.53 -7.27
CA ILE A 26 3.28 -14.79 -8.00
C ILE A 26 2.83 -14.42 -9.42
N VAL A 27 3.67 -14.69 -10.41
CA VAL A 27 3.35 -14.42 -11.82
C VAL A 27 2.87 -15.70 -12.47
N HIS A 28 1.57 -15.74 -12.77
CA HIS A 28 0.96 -16.83 -13.52
C HIS A 28 1.15 -16.60 -15.02
N ILE A 29 1.99 -17.44 -15.61
CA ILE A 29 2.31 -17.41 -17.03
C ILE A 29 1.33 -18.31 -17.78
N ALA A 30 0.31 -17.67 -18.34
CA ALA A 30 -0.59 -18.30 -19.30
C ALA A 30 -0.10 -18.03 -20.73
N LEU A 31 0.06 -19.08 -21.54
CA LEU A 31 0.35 -18.97 -22.96
C LEU A 31 -0.96 -18.98 -23.76
N PRO A 32 -1.09 -18.20 -24.86
CA PRO A 32 -0.04 -17.37 -25.49
C PRO A 32 0.08 -15.93 -24.95
N SER A 33 -0.82 -15.48 -24.06
CA SER A 33 -0.91 -14.09 -23.59
C SER A 33 0.35 -13.56 -22.90
N TRP A 34 1.16 -14.43 -22.32
CA TRP A 34 2.42 -14.05 -21.68
C TRP A 34 3.38 -13.27 -22.58
N ALA A 35 3.44 -13.60 -23.88
CA ALA A 35 4.36 -12.92 -24.80
C ALA A 35 4.11 -11.41 -24.85
N ASP A 36 2.85 -11.00 -24.73
CA ASP A 36 2.43 -9.59 -24.79
C ASP A 36 2.53 -8.88 -23.43
N ILE A 37 2.53 -9.64 -22.33
CA ILE A 37 2.54 -9.10 -20.96
C ILE A 37 3.97 -9.00 -20.41
N CYS A 38 4.82 -9.97 -20.76
CA CYS A 38 6.19 -10.11 -20.25
C CYS A 38 7.00 -8.82 -20.40
N SER A 39 6.93 -8.16 -21.57
CA SER A 39 7.70 -6.93 -21.82
C SER A 39 7.23 -5.79 -20.90
N ASN A 40 5.93 -5.53 -20.87
CA ASN A 40 5.33 -4.44 -20.08
C ASN A 40 5.55 -4.66 -18.58
N LEU A 41 5.38 -5.90 -18.12
CA LEU A 41 5.60 -6.28 -16.72
C LEU A 41 7.07 -6.08 -16.32
N CYS A 42 8.01 -6.56 -17.14
CA CYS A 42 9.44 -6.43 -16.83
C CYS A 42 9.87 -4.95 -16.79
N GLU A 43 9.35 -4.12 -17.69
CA GLU A 43 9.62 -2.68 -17.70
C GLU A 43 9.00 -1.97 -16.50
N ALA A 44 7.74 -2.25 -16.18
CA ALA A 44 7.07 -1.71 -15.00
C ALA A 44 7.78 -2.09 -13.69
N LEU A 45 8.19 -3.35 -13.54
CA LEU A 45 8.97 -3.81 -12.37
C LEU A 45 10.35 -3.15 -12.31
N GLN A 46 11.02 -2.97 -13.45
CA GLN A 46 12.32 -2.29 -13.51
C GLN A 46 12.19 -0.83 -13.06
N ASN A 47 11.18 -0.11 -13.57
CA ASN A 47 10.89 1.28 -13.19
C ASN A 47 10.56 1.37 -11.69
N PHE A 48 9.71 0.45 -11.22
CA PHE A 48 9.32 0.36 -9.81
C PHE A 48 10.52 0.12 -8.89
N PHE A 49 11.34 -0.89 -9.15
CA PHE A 49 12.49 -1.19 -8.28
C PHE A 49 13.59 -0.14 -8.38
N SER A 50 13.77 0.50 -9.53
CA SER A 50 14.66 1.66 -9.67
C SER A 50 14.27 2.76 -8.69
N LEU A 51 12.97 3.06 -8.61
CA LEU A 51 12.43 4.01 -7.63
C LEU A 51 12.58 3.47 -6.19
N ALA A 52 12.02 2.30 -5.90
CA ALA A 52 11.94 1.73 -4.54
C ALA A 52 13.32 1.54 -3.88
N CYS A 53 14.35 1.21 -4.67
CA CYS A 53 15.72 1.07 -4.18
C CYS A 53 16.43 2.40 -3.97
N SER A 54 16.05 3.45 -4.71
CA SER A 54 16.72 4.75 -4.73
C SER A 54 16.14 5.77 -3.77
N LEU A 55 14.92 5.55 -3.26
CA LEU A 55 14.29 6.45 -2.29
C LEU A 55 15.14 6.59 -1.01
N MET A 56 15.41 7.84 -0.64
CA MET A 56 16.07 8.18 0.62
C MET A 56 15.13 7.92 1.83
N GLY A 57 15.71 7.66 3.01
CA GLY A 57 14.96 7.34 4.23
C GLY A 57 14.72 5.84 4.46
N PRO A 58 13.91 5.45 5.45
CA PRO A 58 13.56 4.05 5.73
C PRO A 58 12.92 3.37 4.51
N SER A 59 13.15 2.08 4.34
CA SER A 59 12.58 1.34 3.21
C SER A 59 11.04 1.32 3.30
N ARG A 60 10.39 1.75 2.22
CA ARG A 60 8.92 1.74 2.05
C ARG A 60 8.37 0.39 1.64
N MET A 61 9.23 -0.54 1.26
CA MET A 61 8.91 -1.92 0.95
C MET A 61 10.08 -2.75 1.41
N SER A 62 9.95 -3.36 2.58
CA SER A 62 11.07 -3.98 3.29
C SER A 62 11.60 -5.22 2.56
N LEU A 63 10.70 -6.13 2.21
CA LEU A 63 11.03 -7.45 1.66
C LEU A 63 10.18 -7.75 0.43
N PHE A 64 10.79 -8.44 -0.52
CA PHE A 64 10.15 -8.90 -1.74
C PHE A 64 10.57 -10.32 -2.10
N SER A 65 9.62 -11.12 -2.57
CA SER A 65 9.84 -12.44 -3.18
C SER A 65 9.03 -12.56 -4.46
N LEU A 66 9.54 -13.33 -5.42
CA LEU A 66 8.93 -13.53 -6.73
C LEU A 66 8.91 -15.02 -7.10
N TYR A 67 7.72 -15.49 -7.40
CA TYR A 67 7.43 -16.83 -7.88
C TYR A 67 6.86 -16.78 -9.28
N LEU A 68 7.12 -17.84 -10.04
CA LEU A 68 6.51 -18.10 -11.32
C LEU A 68 5.63 -19.34 -11.24
N VAL A 69 4.52 -19.28 -11.95
CA VAL A 69 3.61 -20.42 -12.09
C VAL A 69 3.31 -20.64 -13.56
N GLN A 70 3.72 -21.81 -14.06
CA GLN A 70 3.37 -22.35 -15.38
C GLN A 70 2.75 -23.75 -15.17
N ASN A 71 3.46 -24.81 -15.55
CA ASN A 71 3.12 -26.20 -15.17
C ASN A 71 3.47 -26.49 -13.72
N GLN A 72 4.56 -25.89 -13.25
CA GLN A 72 5.10 -26.03 -11.91
C GLN A 72 5.26 -24.64 -11.30
N HIS A 73 5.38 -24.59 -9.98
CA HIS A 73 5.78 -23.36 -9.29
C HIS A 73 7.30 -23.32 -9.18
N GLU A 74 7.89 -22.16 -9.46
CA GLU A 74 9.33 -21.94 -9.35
C GLU A 74 9.59 -20.65 -8.58
N CYS A 75 10.46 -20.73 -7.56
CA CYS A 75 10.91 -19.57 -6.81
C CYS A 75 12.10 -18.92 -7.52
N ILE A 76 11.87 -17.83 -8.23
CA ILE A 76 12.93 -17.07 -8.93
C ILE A 76 13.69 -16.18 -7.97
N LEU A 77 12.97 -15.58 -7.01
CA LEU A 77 13.57 -14.74 -6.00
C LEU A 77 13.02 -15.08 -4.62
N PRO A 78 13.81 -15.70 -3.74
CA PRO A 78 13.41 -15.84 -2.34
C PRO A 78 13.35 -14.47 -1.67
N PHE A 79 12.72 -14.36 -0.50
CA PHE A 79 12.64 -13.08 0.21
C PHE A 79 14.00 -12.37 0.35
N VAL A 80 14.10 -11.19 -0.25
CA VAL A 80 15.26 -10.29 -0.15
C VAL A 80 14.84 -8.91 0.28
N GLN A 81 15.75 -8.18 0.92
CA GLN A 81 15.54 -6.76 1.20
C GLN A 81 15.50 -5.98 -0.10
N VAL A 82 14.49 -5.15 -0.32
CA VAL A 82 14.43 -4.35 -1.57
C VAL A 82 15.54 -3.32 -1.58
N LYS A 83 15.69 -2.56 -0.49
CA LYS A 83 16.73 -1.54 -0.39
C LYS A 83 18.12 -2.18 -0.40
N GLY A 84 18.98 -1.72 -1.30
CA GLY A 84 20.37 -2.20 -1.43
C GLY A 84 20.55 -3.46 -2.28
N ASN A 85 19.48 -4.11 -2.78
CA ASN A 85 19.59 -5.31 -3.61
C ASN A 85 19.12 -5.10 -5.06
N PHE A 86 19.21 -3.88 -5.59
CA PHE A 86 18.76 -3.56 -6.95
C PHE A 86 19.36 -4.48 -8.02
N ALA A 87 20.66 -4.78 -7.94
CA ALA A 87 21.32 -5.69 -8.90
C ALA A 87 20.69 -7.09 -8.92
N ARG A 88 20.30 -7.62 -7.74
CA ARG A 88 19.65 -8.93 -7.62
C ARG A 88 18.21 -8.90 -8.14
N LEU A 89 17.48 -7.82 -7.86
CA LEU A 89 16.13 -7.60 -8.39
C LEU A 89 16.14 -7.48 -9.93
N GLN A 90 17.12 -6.75 -10.47
CA GLN A 90 17.32 -6.61 -11.91
C GLN A 90 17.71 -7.93 -12.59
N ALA A 91 18.54 -8.75 -11.95
CA ALA A 91 18.87 -10.09 -12.45
C ALA A 91 17.60 -10.97 -12.53
N CYS A 92 16.76 -10.94 -11.49
CA CYS A 92 15.48 -11.64 -11.47
C CYS A 92 14.51 -11.17 -12.57
N ILE A 93 14.41 -9.86 -12.82
CA ILE A 93 13.63 -9.33 -13.96
C ILE A 93 14.22 -9.80 -15.30
N SER A 94 15.54 -9.90 -15.41
CA SER A 94 16.18 -10.39 -16.62
C SER A 94 15.87 -11.87 -16.85
N GLU A 95 15.86 -12.69 -15.79
CA GLU A 95 15.41 -14.08 -15.86
C GLU A 95 13.96 -14.18 -16.31
N LEU A 96 13.04 -13.37 -15.75
CA LEU A 96 11.65 -13.29 -16.20
C LEU A 96 11.52 -12.99 -17.70
N ARG A 97 12.36 -12.09 -18.22
CA ARG A 97 12.36 -11.71 -19.64
C ARG A 97 12.82 -12.84 -20.55
N MET A 98 13.70 -13.71 -20.07
CA MET A 98 14.29 -14.83 -20.80
C MET A 98 13.42 -16.09 -20.81
N LEU A 99 12.34 -16.12 -20.02
CA LEU A 99 11.43 -17.26 -19.99
C LEU A 99 10.82 -17.50 -21.37
N GLN A 100 10.79 -18.79 -21.74
CA GLN A 100 10.30 -19.23 -23.05
C GLN A 100 8.87 -18.73 -23.29
N ARG A 101 8.68 -18.05 -24.42
CA ARG A 101 7.37 -17.56 -24.92
C ARG A 101 6.64 -18.62 -25.75
N GLU A 102 7.24 -19.80 -25.89
CA GLU A 102 6.81 -20.85 -26.81
C GLU A 102 6.64 -22.17 -26.06
N GLY A 103 5.44 -22.75 -26.15
CA GLY A 103 5.08 -24.00 -25.49
C GLY A 103 3.56 -24.18 -25.44
N CYS A 104 3.08 -25.42 -25.44
CA CYS A 104 1.68 -25.73 -25.15
C CYS A 104 1.66 -26.49 -23.83
N PHE A 105 1.16 -25.82 -22.80
CA PHE A 105 1.21 -26.30 -21.43
C PHE A 105 -0.21 -26.45 -20.91
N ARG A 106 -0.50 -27.60 -20.30
CA ARG A 106 -1.80 -27.80 -19.65
C ARG A 106 -1.75 -27.11 -18.29
N PRO A 107 -2.67 -26.16 -18.01
CA PRO A 107 -2.75 -25.58 -16.68
C PRO A 107 -3.06 -26.68 -15.67
N GLN A 108 -2.15 -26.90 -14.72
CA GLN A 108 -2.43 -27.70 -13.54
C GLN A 108 -2.96 -26.75 -12.47
N GLY A 109 -4.26 -26.84 -12.14
CA GLY A 109 -4.90 -25.95 -11.16
C GLY A 109 -4.26 -25.96 -9.76
N THR A 110 -3.41 -26.94 -9.45
CA THR A 110 -2.72 -27.05 -8.16
C THR A 110 -1.47 -26.18 -8.04
N SER A 111 -0.89 -25.70 -9.14
CA SER A 111 0.42 -25.02 -9.11
C SER A 111 0.38 -23.67 -8.39
N LEU A 112 -0.72 -22.91 -8.52
CA LEU A 112 -0.92 -21.63 -7.84
C LEU A 112 -1.01 -21.80 -6.32
N ARG A 113 -1.78 -22.79 -5.86
CA ARG A 113 -1.86 -23.15 -4.44
C ARG A 113 -0.47 -23.45 -3.88
N LEU A 114 0.30 -24.30 -4.55
CA LEU A 114 1.63 -24.69 -4.10
C LEU A 114 2.60 -23.50 -4.04
N ALA A 115 2.52 -22.55 -4.98
CA ALA A 115 3.33 -21.34 -4.94
C ALA A 115 3.00 -20.47 -3.70
N VAL A 116 1.72 -20.36 -3.35
CA VAL A 116 1.28 -19.65 -2.13
C VAL A 116 1.78 -20.37 -0.88
N GLU A 117 1.63 -21.69 -0.80
CA GLU A 117 2.07 -22.50 0.34
C GLU A 117 3.59 -22.44 0.54
N ASP A 118 4.37 -22.57 -0.53
CA ASP A 118 5.83 -22.49 -0.48
C ASP A 118 6.31 -21.08 -0.10
N GLY A 119 5.72 -20.03 -0.68
CA GLY A 119 6.00 -18.65 -0.30
C GLY A 119 5.69 -18.37 1.18
N LEU A 120 4.59 -18.91 1.70
CA LEU A 120 4.25 -18.82 3.13
C LEU A 120 5.24 -19.56 4.02
N GLN A 121 5.68 -20.74 3.60
CA GLN A 121 6.70 -21.50 4.31
C GLN A 121 8.04 -20.75 4.32
N GLN A 122 8.45 -20.19 3.18
CA GLN A 122 9.66 -19.39 3.06
C GLN A 122 9.59 -18.15 3.97
N PHE A 123 8.43 -17.47 4.04
CA PHE A 123 8.22 -16.35 4.95
C PHE A 123 8.29 -16.78 6.43
N LYS A 124 7.69 -17.92 6.79
CA LYS A 124 7.77 -18.50 8.14
C LYS A 124 9.23 -18.82 8.52
N GLN A 125 10.04 -19.32 7.59
CA GLN A 125 11.47 -19.57 7.83
C GLN A 125 12.26 -18.26 7.96
N TYR A 126 12.06 -17.32 7.04
CA TYR A 126 12.73 -16.02 7.05
C TYR A 126 12.47 -15.25 8.34
N SER A 127 11.19 -15.16 8.76
CA SER A 127 10.79 -14.47 10.00
C SER A 127 11.44 -15.10 11.25
N ARG A 128 11.60 -16.42 11.31
CA ARG A 128 12.31 -17.10 12.42
C ARG A 128 13.80 -16.75 12.46
N HIS A 129 14.46 -16.64 11.32
CA HIS A 129 15.90 -16.35 11.26
C HIS A 129 16.23 -14.88 11.55
N VAL A 130 15.40 -13.94 11.10
CA VAL A 130 15.65 -12.50 11.27
C VAL A 130 15.37 -12.01 12.69
N THR A 131 14.40 -12.61 13.39
CA THR A 131 14.05 -12.26 14.78
C THR A 131 15.26 -12.37 15.73
N THR A 132 16.28 -13.15 15.38
CA THR A 132 17.49 -13.36 16.20
C THR A 132 18.53 -12.24 16.04
N SER A 133 18.50 -11.44 14.95
CA SER A 133 19.61 -10.52 14.61
C SER A 133 19.20 -9.05 14.43
N ALA A 134 17.93 -8.74 14.21
CA ALA A 134 17.42 -7.37 14.13
C ALA A 134 15.99 -7.35 14.66
N GLY A 135 15.66 -6.43 15.56
CA GLY A 135 14.35 -6.33 16.23
C GLY A 135 13.17 -5.94 15.35
N LEU A 136 13.13 -6.39 14.09
CA LEU A 136 12.02 -6.21 13.16
C LEU A 136 11.18 -7.50 13.13
N THR A 137 9.99 -7.45 13.70
CA THR A 137 9.03 -8.55 13.66
C THR A 137 8.05 -8.33 12.52
N TYR A 138 8.27 -9.00 11.38
CA TYR A 138 7.26 -9.09 10.33
C TYR A 138 6.13 -10.01 10.80
N THR A 139 4.96 -9.44 11.09
CA THR A 139 3.80 -10.17 11.62
C THR A 139 2.88 -10.67 10.51
N SER A 140 2.94 -10.07 9.34
CA SER A 140 2.04 -10.37 8.22
C SER A 140 2.73 -10.26 6.85
N LEU A 141 2.09 -10.83 5.83
CA LEU A 141 2.52 -10.93 4.43
C LEU A 141 1.38 -10.48 3.51
N GLU A 142 1.71 -9.76 2.44
CA GLU A 142 0.77 -9.49 1.34
C GLU A 142 1.18 -10.30 0.09
N ILE A 143 0.22 -11.00 -0.50
CA ILE A 143 0.43 -11.87 -1.65
C ILE A 143 -0.35 -11.32 -2.85
N THR A 144 0.32 -11.17 -3.98
CA THR A 144 -0.29 -10.75 -5.24
C THR A 144 -0.07 -11.83 -6.30
N VAL A 145 -1.16 -12.31 -6.89
CA VAL A 145 -1.16 -13.24 -8.02
C VAL A 145 -1.47 -12.46 -9.29
N LEU A 146 -0.48 -12.23 -10.14
CA LEU A 146 -0.66 -11.57 -11.43
C LEU A 146 -0.98 -12.63 -12.49
N THR A 147 -2.06 -12.47 -13.23
CA THR A 147 -2.50 -13.45 -14.23
C THR A 147 -3.13 -12.77 -15.46
N SER A 148 -3.19 -13.49 -16.58
CA SER A 148 -3.97 -13.11 -17.76
C SER A 148 -5.14 -14.06 -18.05
N GLN A 149 -5.35 -15.04 -17.17
CA GLN A 149 -6.56 -15.85 -17.17
C GLN A 149 -7.70 -15.04 -16.54
N PRO A 150 -8.97 -15.39 -16.80
CA PRO A 150 -10.11 -14.76 -16.15
C PRO A 150 -9.95 -14.80 -14.63
N GLY A 151 -9.88 -13.63 -14.00
CA GLY A 151 -9.50 -13.50 -12.59
C GLY A 151 -10.47 -14.22 -11.66
N LYS A 152 -11.77 -14.24 -11.98
CA LYS A 152 -12.80 -14.97 -11.24
C LYS A 152 -12.53 -16.48 -11.15
N GLU A 153 -12.02 -17.07 -12.23
CA GLU A 153 -11.68 -18.49 -12.25
C GLU A 153 -10.45 -18.78 -11.40
N VAL A 154 -9.45 -17.89 -11.45
CA VAL A 154 -8.25 -17.99 -10.62
C VAL A 154 -8.57 -17.80 -9.14
N VAL A 155 -9.45 -16.86 -8.80
CA VAL A 155 -9.97 -16.67 -7.42
C VAL A 155 -10.62 -17.95 -6.94
N LYS A 156 -11.55 -18.53 -7.71
CA LYS A 156 -12.22 -19.79 -7.36
C LYS A 156 -11.21 -20.93 -7.14
N GLN A 157 -10.20 -21.06 -8.02
CA GLN A 157 -9.15 -22.08 -7.87
C GLN A 157 -8.32 -21.88 -6.59
N LEU A 158 -8.01 -20.63 -6.23
CA LEU A 158 -7.29 -20.32 -5.00
C LEU A 158 -8.16 -20.54 -3.76
N GLU A 159 -9.43 -20.14 -3.78
CA GLU A 159 -10.38 -20.38 -2.70
C GLU A 159 -10.56 -21.88 -2.45
N GLU A 160 -10.72 -22.68 -3.49
CA GLU A 160 -10.81 -24.14 -3.39
C GLU A 160 -9.49 -24.77 -2.96
N GLY A 161 -8.37 -24.28 -3.49
CA GLY A 161 -7.04 -24.80 -3.19
C GLY A 161 -6.57 -24.51 -1.77
N LEU A 162 -6.92 -23.35 -1.20
CA LEU A 162 -6.40 -22.84 0.07
C LEU A 162 -7.34 -23.08 1.27
N LYS A 163 -8.44 -23.82 1.11
CA LYS A 163 -9.41 -24.08 2.20
C LYS A 163 -8.77 -24.63 3.48
N ASP A 164 -7.76 -25.48 3.31
CA ASP A 164 -7.06 -26.15 4.42
C ASP A 164 -5.72 -25.48 4.78
N THR A 165 -5.39 -24.36 4.15
CA THR A 165 -4.10 -23.68 4.33
C THR A 165 -4.18 -22.66 5.47
N ASP A 166 -3.18 -22.64 6.35
CA ASP A 166 -3.05 -21.65 7.43
C ASP A 166 -2.64 -20.27 6.87
N LEU A 167 -3.65 -19.41 6.64
CA LEU A 167 -3.49 -18.04 6.14
C LEU A 167 -3.42 -16.98 7.25
N VAL A 168 -3.22 -17.35 8.53
CA VAL A 168 -3.25 -16.39 9.67
C VAL A 168 -2.25 -15.24 9.53
N ARG A 169 -1.13 -15.46 8.82
CA ARG A 169 -0.11 -14.44 8.56
C ARG A 169 -0.32 -13.68 7.25
N VAL A 170 -1.32 -14.02 6.46
CA VAL A 170 -1.63 -13.31 5.22
C VAL A 170 -2.56 -12.16 5.58
N ARG A 171 -2.06 -10.93 5.43
CA ARG A 171 -2.89 -9.73 5.60
C ARG A 171 -3.82 -9.54 4.41
N ARG A 172 -3.33 -9.88 3.22
CA ARG A 172 -4.03 -9.69 1.95
C ARG A 172 -3.57 -10.71 0.92
N LEU A 173 -4.52 -11.35 0.26
CA LEU A 173 -4.30 -12.16 -0.94
C LEU A 173 -5.10 -11.51 -2.08
N GLN A 174 -4.40 -11.04 -3.10
CA GLN A 174 -5.01 -10.34 -4.23
C GLN A 174 -4.69 -11.05 -5.55
N VAL A 175 -5.70 -11.21 -6.39
CA VAL A 175 -5.56 -11.61 -7.79
C VAL A 175 -5.64 -10.37 -8.67
N VAL A 176 -4.67 -10.21 -9.56
CA VAL A 176 -4.59 -9.10 -10.50
C VAL A 176 -4.68 -9.65 -11.92
N GLU A 177 -5.81 -9.41 -12.56
CA GLU A 177 -6.06 -9.77 -13.95
C GLU A 177 -5.51 -8.70 -14.88
N VAL A 178 -4.63 -9.10 -15.79
CA VAL A 178 -4.07 -8.24 -16.84
C VAL A 178 -4.90 -8.39 -18.10
N THR A 179 -5.69 -7.38 -18.41
CA THR A 179 -6.52 -7.34 -19.62
C THR A 179 -5.77 -6.67 -20.75
N LYS A 180 -5.91 -7.21 -21.97
CA LYS A 180 -5.52 -6.45 -23.16
C LYS A 180 -6.49 -5.29 -23.29
N GLY A 181 -6.00 -4.06 -23.25
CA GLY A 181 -6.84 -2.87 -23.44
C GLY A 181 -7.57 -2.97 -24.78
N ILE A 182 -8.87 -3.25 -24.72
CA ILE A 182 -9.71 -3.24 -25.91
C ILE A 182 -10.12 -1.77 -26.11
N LEU A 183 -9.45 -1.08 -27.04
CA LEU A 183 -10.05 0.05 -27.74
C LEU A 183 -11.10 -0.51 -28.71
N GLU A 184 -12.22 -0.97 -28.19
CA GLU A 184 -13.45 -1.13 -28.94
C GLU A 184 -14.55 -0.43 -28.15
N HIS A 185 -14.65 0.86 -28.40
CA HIS A 185 -15.92 1.55 -28.33
C HIS A 185 -16.77 1.01 -29.48
N MET A 186 -17.35 -0.17 -29.32
CA MET A 186 -18.44 -0.66 -30.16
C MET A 186 -19.53 -1.22 -29.25
N ASP A 187 -20.68 -0.56 -29.32
CA ASP A 187 -21.96 -0.83 -28.66
C ASP A 187 -22.17 -2.29 -28.25
N SER A 188 -22.38 -2.51 -26.95
CA SER A 188 -23.02 -3.72 -26.44
C SER A 188 -23.87 -3.36 -25.24
N ALA A 189 -25.13 -3.76 -25.33
CA ALA A 189 -26.28 -3.30 -24.56
C ALA A 189 -26.15 -3.41 -23.03
N SER A 190 -26.91 -2.53 -22.36
CA SER A 190 -27.21 -2.46 -20.92
C SER A 190 -27.21 -3.80 -20.17
N PRO A 191 -26.75 -3.83 -18.90
CA PRO A 191 -26.82 -5.04 -18.09
C PRO A 191 -28.29 -5.32 -17.73
N VAL A 192 -28.83 -6.41 -18.26
CA VAL A 192 -30.07 -7.00 -17.74
C VAL A 192 -29.70 -7.77 -16.48
N GLU A 193 -30.23 -7.31 -15.34
CA GLU A 193 -30.20 -8.03 -14.08
C GLU A 193 -30.92 -9.38 -14.24
N GLY A 194 -30.22 -10.47 -13.92
CA GLY A 194 -30.76 -11.82 -13.79
C GLY A 194 -30.21 -12.46 -12.51
N PRO A 195 -31.04 -13.17 -11.74
CA PRO A 195 -30.82 -13.34 -10.30
C PRO A 195 -29.73 -14.39 -10.03
N SER A 196 -28.59 -13.96 -9.51
CA SER A 196 -27.58 -14.89 -9.00
C SER A 196 -27.91 -15.25 -7.57
N ASN A 197 -28.27 -16.52 -7.41
CA ASN A 197 -28.52 -17.24 -6.18
C ASN A 197 -27.48 -16.91 -5.09
N ASP A 198 -27.94 -16.31 -4.00
CA ASP A 198 -27.20 -16.10 -2.76
C ASP A 198 -26.87 -17.46 -2.11
N GLU A 199 -25.67 -17.97 -2.36
CA GLU A 199 -25.00 -18.83 -1.40
C GLU A 199 -23.63 -18.22 -1.10
N SER A 200 -23.61 -17.38 -0.07
CA SER A 200 -22.38 -16.87 0.54
C SER A 200 -21.50 -18.04 1.00
N PRO A 201 -20.27 -18.21 0.48
CA PRO A 201 -19.32 -19.10 1.12
C PRO A 201 -18.73 -18.36 2.32
N ILE A 202 -19.21 -18.73 3.50
CA ILE A 202 -18.63 -18.35 4.79
C ILE A 202 -17.25 -19.04 4.89
N LEU A 203 -16.17 -18.30 4.65
CA LEU A 203 -14.78 -18.52 5.13
C LEU A 203 -13.91 -17.35 4.62
N GLY A 204 -13.70 -16.29 5.41
CA GLY A 204 -12.50 -16.21 6.26
C GLY A 204 -11.29 -15.52 5.61
N THR A 205 -11.19 -15.46 4.28
CA THR A 205 -10.22 -14.60 3.55
C THR A 205 -10.84 -14.21 2.22
N ASP A 206 -11.40 -13.00 2.12
CA ASP A 206 -11.88 -12.48 0.83
C ASP A 206 -10.66 -12.29 -0.09
N ILE A 207 -10.65 -12.95 -1.24
CA ILE A 207 -9.57 -12.79 -2.22
C ILE A 207 -9.92 -11.59 -3.10
N ASP A 208 -9.17 -10.51 -2.93
CA ASP A 208 -9.40 -9.29 -3.71
C ASP A 208 -9.12 -9.55 -5.19
N LEU A 209 -10.08 -9.22 -6.06
CA LEU A 209 -9.89 -9.22 -7.50
C LEU A 209 -9.73 -7.79 -8.02
N GLN A 210 -8.62 -7.52 -8.71
CA GLN A 210 -8.39 -6.24 -9.40
C GLN A 210 -8.04 -6.50 -10.86
N THR A 211 -8.54 -5.65 -11.76
CA THR A 211 -8.18 -5.68 -13.19
C THR A 211 -7.28 -4.50 -13.52
N ILE A 212 -6.25 -4.74 -14.32
CA ILE A 212 -5.34 -3.70 -14.84
C ILE A 212 -5.11 -3.88 -16.33
N ASP A 213 -4.91 -2.77 -17.03
CA ASP A 213 -4.59 -2.80 -18.45
C ASP A 213 -3.16 -3.30 -18.71
N ASN A 214 -2.99 -3.99 -19.84
CA ASN A 214 -1.70 -4.45 -20.32
C ASN A 214 -0.87 -3.31 -20.93
N ASP A 215 -0.54 -2.32 -20.11
CA ASP A 215 0.38 -1.24 -20.45
C ASP A 215 1.32 -0.95 -19.28
N ILE A 216 2.48 -0.37 -19.61
CA ILE A 216 3.55 -0.11 -18.64
C ILE A 216 3.07 0.85 -17.55
N VAL A 217 2.27 1.86 -17.89
CA VAL A 217 1.84 2.90 -16.95
C VAL A 217 0.88 2.33 -15.92
N SER A 218 -0.12 1.55 -16.35
CA SER A 218 -1.09 0.91 -15.45
C SER A 218 -0.41 -0.07 -14.49
N MET A 219 0.50 -0.91 -15.00
CA MET A 219 1.27 -1.82 -14.17
C MET A 219 2.21 -1.08 -13.19
N GLU A 220 2.89 -0.03 -13.66
CA GLU A 220 3.77 0.77 -12.83
C GLU A 220 3.00 1.50 -11.73
N MET A 221 1.82 2.05 -12.04
CA MET A 221 0.93 2.67 -11.06
C MET A 221 0.44 1.66 -10.02
N PHE A 222 0.11 0.44 -10.45
CA PHE A 222 -0.24 -0.65 -9.56
C PHE A 222 0.91 -0.98 -8.59
N PHE A 223 2.13 -1.20 -9.08
CA PHE A 223 3.27 -1.50 -8.20
C PHE A 223 3.65 -0.30 -7.31
N LYS A 224 3.56 0.93 -7.80
CA LYS A 224 3.80 2.12 -6.97
C LYS A 224 2.83 2.24 -5.79
N ALA A 225 1.62 1.67 -5.89
CA ALA A 225 0.70 1.60 -4.77
C ALA A 225 1.30 0.86 -3.56
N TRP A 226 2.25 -0.06 -3.78
CA TRP A 226 2.94 -0.82 -2.73
C TRP A 226 3.86 0.01 -1.84
N LEU A 227 4.24 1.20 -2.28
CA LEU A 227 5.09 2.13 -1.52
C LEU A 227 4.27 3.07 -0.62
N HIS A 228 2.95 3.12 -0.82
CA HIS A 228 2.06 3.91 0.02
C HIS A 228 1.67 3.15 1.29
N ASN A 229 1.59 3.85 2.43
CA ASN A 229 1.03 3.27 3.63
C ASN A 229 -0.48 3.09 3.48
N SER A 230 -0.93 1.85 3.38
CA SER A 230 -2.35 1.44 3.33
C SER A 230 -2.85 0.87 4.66
N GLY A 231 -2.20 1.21 5.78
CA GLY A 231 -2.69 0.88 7.12
C GLY A 231 -4.07 1.46 7.37
N THR A 232 -5.08 0.60 7.56
CA THR A 232 -6.44 0.98 8.00
C THR A 232 -6.67 0.66 9.48
N ASP A 233 -5.59 0.36 10.22
CA ASP A 233 -5.72 -0.11 11.61
C ASP A 233 -6.04 1.01 12.58
N GLN A 234 -5.67 2.26 12.27
CA GLN A 234 -5.91 3.43 13.10
C GLN A 234 -6.08 4.70 12.28
N GLU A 235 -6.84 5.66 12.83
CA GLU A 235 -6.94 7.00 12.28
C GLU A 235 -5.67 7.80 12.63
N HIS A 236 -5.14 8.58 11.69
CA HIS A 236 -3.89 9.32 11.91
C HIS A 236 -4.12 10.72 12.51
N ILE A 237 -5.14 11.44 12.00
CA ILE A 237 -5.46 12.81 12.40
C ILE A 237 -6.96 12.96 12.63
N HIS A 238 -7.34 13.68 13.68
CA HIS A 238 -8.68 14.19 13.91
C HIS A 238 -8.66 15.71 13.75
N LEU A 239 -9.33 16.25 12.73
CA LEU A 239 -9.51 17.68 12.56
C LEU A 239 -10.79 18.14 13.26
N LEU A 240 -10.65 19.01 14.26
CA LEU A 240 -11.76 19.63 14.96
C LEU A 240 -12.10 20.95 14.28
N LEU A 241 -13.22 20.98 13.55
CA LEU A 241 -13.73 22.16 12.89
C LEU A 241 -14.49 23.04 13.90
N PRO A 242 -14.33 24.38 13.82
CA PRO A 242 -15.06 25.29 14.69
C PRO A 242 -16.55 25.23 14.38
N SER A 243 -17.36 25.05 15.43
CA SER A 243 -18.82 24.85 15.36
C SER A 243 -19.60 26.02 14.73
N GLN A 244 -18.93 27.15 14.43
CA GLN A 244 -19.56 28.42 14.04
C GLN A 244 -19.33 28.83 12.57
N CYS A 245 -18.59 28.04 11.77
CA CYS A 245 -18.21 28.51 10.43
C CYS A 245 -19.25 28.32 9.33
N PHE A 246 -20.35 27.58 9.54
CA PHE A 246 -21.26 27.22 8.43
C PHE A 246 -22.78 27.36 8.69
N SER A 247 -23.24 27.77 9.88
CA SER A 247 -24.67 28.11 10.05
C SER A 247 -24.93 29.10 11.18
N ASN A 248 -25.80 30.08 10.91
CA ASN A 248 -26.24 31.12 11.85
C ASN A 248 -27.49 30.69 12.66
N ILE A 249 -27.75 29.39 12.84
CA ILE A 249 -29.02 28.94 13.42
C ILE A 249 -28.80 27.98 14.60
N SER A 250 -29.15 28.51 15.77
CA SER A 250 -29.47 27.87 17.05
C SER A 250 -28.37 27.14 17.83
N ARG A 251 -28.28 27.54 19.10
CA ARG A 251 -27.42 27.01 20.17
C ARG A 251 -27.98 25.68 20.68
N THR A 252 -27.30 24.57 20.42
CA THR A 252 -27.50 23.32 21.18
C THR A 252 -26.16 22.60 21.37
N ARG A 253 -25.37 23.06 22.35
CA ARG A 253 -24.20 22.36 22.91
C ARG A 253 -23.37 21.63 21.82
N ASP A 254 -22.90 22.40 20.85
CA ASP A 254 -22.32 21.86 19.62
C ASP A 254 -20.97 21.22 19.91
N ASN A 255 -20.93 19.88 19.95
CA ASN A 255 -19.66 19.16 19.83
C ASN A 255 -18.99 19.63 18.52
N PRO A 256 -17.73 20.07 18.55
CA PRO A 256 -17.04 20.49 17.33
C PRO A 256 -17.05 19.34 16.33
N MET A 257 -17.41 19.64 15.09
CA MET A 257 -17.44 18.66 14.02
C MET A 257 -16.03 18.09 13.84
N CYS A 258 -15.89 16.78 14.00
CA CYS A 258 -14.61 16.09 13.95
C CYS A 258 -14.49 15.32 12.64
N LEU A 259 -13.52 15.68 11.80
CA LEU A 259 -13.15 14.88 10.63
C LEU A 259 -12.01 13.94 11.01
N LYS A 260 -12.21 12.65 10.77
CA LYS A 260 -11.20 11.61 10.97
C LYS A 260 -10.48 11.37 9.65
N CYS A 261 -9.16 11.47 9.68
CA CYS A 261 -8.34 11.51 8.48
C CYS A 261 -7.13 10.59 8.59
N ASP A 262 -6.73 10.07 7.44
CA ASP A 262 -5.47 9.36 7.27
C ASP A 262 -4.43 10.27 6.62
N LEU A 263 -3.18 10.08 7.04
CA LEU A 263 -2.02 10.77 6.47
C LEU A 263 -1.39 9.87 5.41
N GLN A 264 -1.42 10.33 4.17
CA GLN A 264 -0.72 9.67 3.08
C GLN A 264 0.50 10.50 2.69
N GLU A 265 1.70 9.92 2.75
CA GLU A 265 2.88 10.57 2.19
C GLU A 265 2.75 10.73 0.66
N ARG A 266 3.22 11.87 0.14
CA ARG A 266 3.40 12.02 -1.30
C ARG A 266 4.58 11.15 -1.75
N LEU A 267 4.30 10.13 -2.58
CA LEU A 267 5.26 9.12 -3.08
C LEU A 267 6.59 9.72 -3.54
N LEU A 268 6.50 10.88 -4.19
CA LEU A 268 7.62 11.64 -4.73
C LEU A 268 7.67 12.99 -4.02
N SER A 269 8.36 13.03 -2.87
CA SER A 269 8.88 14.31 -2.39
C SER A 269 10.21 14.56 -3.12
N PRO A 270 10.38 15.68 -3.83
CA PRO A 270 11.64 15.98 -4.52
C PRO A 270 12.86 15.89 -3.59
N SER A 271 12.68 16.20 -2.30
CA SER A 271 13.72 16.05 -1.27
C SER A 271 14.24 14.62 -1.05
N LEU A 272 13.53 13.61 -1.54
CA LEU A 272 13.89 12.18 -1.40
C LEU A 272 14.54 11.60 -2.66
N LEU A 273 14.56 12.36 -3.76
CA LEU A 273 15.18 11.93 -5.00
C LEU A 273 16.70 12.14 -4.94
N PRO A 274 17.49 11.19 -5.46
CA PRO A 274 18.93 11.39 -5.58
C PRO A 274 19.24 12.63 -6.43
N GLY A 275 20.09 13.53 -5.92
CA GLY A 275 20.59 14.69 -6.68
C GLY A 275 19.80 15.99 -6.57
N THR A 276 18.69 16.04 -5.81
CA THR A 276 17.89 17.29 -5.63
C THR A 276 18.48 18.25 -4.59
N ALA A 277 19.75 18.08 -4.23
CA ALA A 277 20.47 18.88 -3.25
C ALA A 277 21.68 19.60 -3.88
N ASP A 278 21.46 20.32 -4.98
CA ASP A 278 22.34 21.42 -5.42
C ASP A 278 21.69 22.77 -5.06
N SER A 279 21.62 23.08 -3.76
CA SER A 279 21.48 24.47 -3.31
C SER A 279 21.87 24.62 -1.83
N THR A 280 23.16 24.83 -1.60
CA THR A 280 23.72 25.81 -0.62
C THR A 280 23.28 25.80 0.86
N LEU A 281 22.78 24.71 1.44
CA LEU A 281 22.64 24.61 2.91
C LEU A 281 23.18 23.28 3.44
N ARG A 282 24.48 23.04 3.19
CA ARG A 282 25.32 22.18 4.03
C ARG A 282 25.94 23.05 5.13
N VAL A 283 25.09 23.60 6.01
CA VAL A 283 25.53 24.13 7.29
C VAL A 283 24.76 23.33 8.33
N ASP A 284 25.52 22.61 9.16
CA ASP A 284 25.13 21.56 10.08
C ASP A 284 24.71 20.23 9.45
N ASP A 285 25.71 19.53 8.91
CA ASP A 285 25.72 18.06 8.98
C ASP A 285 26.23 17.63 10.36
N PRO A 286 25.39 16.99 11.17
CA PRO A 286 25.81 15.85 11.94
C PRO A 286 25.14 14.63 11.32
N LYS A 287 25.94 13.71 10.78
CA LYS A 287 25.58 12.31 10.50
C LYS A 287 24.29 11.85 11.22
N GLY A 288 23.11 11.86 10.56
CA GLY A 288 21.98 11.06 11.05
C GLY A 288 20.52 11.50 10.87
N ASP A 289 20.16 12.71 10.41
CA ASP A 289 18.84 13.24 10.81
C ASP A 289 17.66 13.28 9.80
N PHE A 290 17.80 12.80 8.56
CA PHE A 290 16.59 12.53 7.75
C PHE A 290 15.86 11.27 8.22
N SER A 291 16.63 10.29 8.72
CA SER A 291 16.06 9.10 9.35
C SER A 291 15.40 9.43 10.68
N THR A 292 15.84 10.45 11.42
CA THR A 292 15.18 10.89 12.67
C THR A 292 13.92 11.71 12.43
N LEU A 293 13.80 12.48 11.33
CA LEU A 293 12.51 13.09 10.94
C LEU A 293 11.49 12.03 10.50
N TYR A 294 11.91 11.05 9.70
CA TYR A 294 11.06 9.91 9.37
C TYR A 294 10.77 9.02 10.56
N GLN A 295 11.74 8.81 11.45
CA GLN A 295 11.55 8.07 12.69
C GLN A 295 10.69 8.84 13.66
N THR A 296 10.73 10.16 13.77
CA THR A 296 9.82 10.90 14.67
C THR A 296 8.39 10.91 14.13
N ALA A 297 8.21 10.97 12.79
CA ALA A 297 6.91 10.80 12.15
C ALA A 297 6.37 9.36 12.23
N SER A 298 7.22 8.33 12.15
CA SER A 298 6.83 6.91 12.23
C SER A 298 6.89 6.29 13.64
N GLN A 299 7.57 6.92 14.60
CA GLN A 299 7.57 6.54 16.02
C GLN A 299 6.32 7.05 16.74
N SER A 300 5.56 7.97 16.13
CA SER A 300 4.32 8.50 16.72
C SER A 300 3.06 7.77 16.25
N SER A 301 3.18 6.58 15.64
CA SER A 301 2.03 5.74 15.24
C SER A 301 1.14 5.30 16.42
N ALA A 302 1.55 5.58 17.66
CA ALA A 302 0.76 5.32 18.86
C ALA A 302 -0.18 6.47 19.29
N SER A 303 -0.08 7.67 18.72
CA SER A 303 -0.89 8.82 19.16
C SER A 303 -1.62 9.51 18.02
N ARG A 304 -2.95 9.33 18.00
CA ARG A 304 -3.90 10.10 17.17
C ARG A 304 -3.69 11.60 17.41
N TYR A 305 -3.34 12.37 16.37
CA TYR A 305 -3.21 13.81 16.50
C TYR A 305 -4.57 14.50 16.43
N LYS A 306 -4.94 15.25 17.45
CA LYS A 306 -6.14 16.10 17.43
C LYS A 306 -5.74 17.52 17.12
N LEU A 307 -6.07 17.99 15.92
CA LEU A 307 -5.75 19.33 15.44
C LEU A 307 -7.02 20.18 15.42
N GLN A 308 -6.96 21.34 16.08
CA GLN A 308 -8.05 22.32 16.03
C GLN A 308 -7.85 23.25 14.84
N VAL A 309 -8.86 23.37 13.99
CA VAL A 309 -8.86 24.32 12.89
C VAL A 309 -9.15 25.71 13.43
N ILE A 310 -8.16 26.59 13.31
CA ILE A 310 -8.25 27.98 13.80
C ILE A 310 -8.69 28.97 12.72
N LYS A 311 -8.30 28.73 11.46
CA LYS A 311 -8.55 29.66 10.34
C LYS A 311 -8.29 29.00 8.99
N ALA A 312 -9.01 29.45 7.96
CA ALA A 312 -8.70 29.16 6.56
C ALA A 312 -7.89 30.30 5.93
N LEU A 313 -6.89 29.97 5.11
CA LEU A 313 -6.04 30.90 4.39
C LEU A 313 -6.11 30.63 2.89
N LYS A 314 -6.02 31.67 2.06
CA LYS A 314 -5.83 31.50 0.62
C LYS A 314 -4.42 30.99 0.34
N SER A 315 -4.28 30.05 -0.58
CA SER A 315 -2.98 29.49 -0.97
C SER A 315 -1.99 30.56 -1.42
N SER A 316 -2.45 31.61 -2.13
CA SER A 316 -1.62 32.75 -2.53
C SER A 316 -1.06 33.58 -1.37
N GLY A 317 -1.61 33.44 -0.17
CA GLY A 317 -1.11 34.09 1.04
C GLY A 317 -0.06 33.26 1.81
N VAL A 318 0.23 32.04 1.35
CA VAL A 318 1.23 31.17 1.97
C VAL A 318 2.51 31.24 1.15
N CYS A 319 3.60 31.68 1.78
CA CYS A 319 4.90 31.68 1.14
C CYS A 319 5.51 30.27 1.23
N GLU A 320 5.71 29.62 0.08
CA GLU A 320 6.26 28.25 0.02
C GLU A 320 7.63 28.14 0.69
N SER A 321 8.44 29.21 0.69
CA SER A 321 9.75 29.22 1.36
C SER A 321 9.68 29.13 2.89
N LEU A 322 8.50 29.35 3.48
CA LEU A 322 8.24 29.20 4.92
C LEU A 322 7.59 27.85 5.26
N THR A 323 7.32 27.01 4.26
CA THR A 323 6.80 25.66 4.47
C THR A 323 7.97 24.68 4.60
N TYR A 324 8.02 23.96 5.72
CA TYR A 324 9.08 23.00 6.02
C TYR A 324 8.47 21.63 6.31
N GLY A 325 9.24 20.58 6.01
CA GLY A 325 8.86 19.20 6.29
C GLY A 325 8.38 18.44 5.06
N LEU A 326 7.90 17.22 5.30
CA LEU A 326 7.47 16.31 4.24
C LEU A 326 6.01 16.62 3.84
N PRO A 327 5.71 16.69 2.54
CA PRO A 327 4.35 16.91 2.08
C PRO A 327 3.49 15.65 2.32
N PHE A 328 2.45 15.80 3.13
CA PHE A 328 1.41 14.79 3.31
C PHE A 328 0.11 15.20 2.62
N ILE A 329 -0.59 14.20 2.10
CA ILE A 329 -1.94 14.28 1.56
C ILE A 329 -2.87 13.78 2.64
N LEU A 330 -3.84 14.62 3.02
CA LEU A 330 -4.90 14.25 3.93
C LEU A 330 -6.00 13.52 3.15
N ARG A 331 -6.47 12.38 3.66
CA ARG A 331 -7.59 11.61 3.12
C ARG A 331 -8.65 11.36 4.20
N PRO A 332 -9.94 11.16 3.84
CA PRO A 332 -10.89 10.63 4.81
C PRO A 332 -10.39 9.26 5.31
N THR A 333 -10.58 8.98 6.59
CA THR A 333 -10.07 7.72 7.15
C THR A 333 -10.78 6.51 6.56
N SER A 334 -10.07 5.41 6.39
CA SER A 334 -10.62 4.10 6.05
C SER A 334 -10.47 3.10 7.19
N CYS A 335 -10.40 3.59 8.44
CA CYS A 335 -10.17 2.79 9.62
C CYS A 335 -11.27 1.74 9.83
N TRP A 336 -10.91 0.45 9.84
CA TRP A 336 -11.88 -0.65 9.98
C TRP A 336 -12.55 -0.72 11.36
N GLN A 337 -11.98 -0.05 12.36
CA GLN A 337 -12.54 -0.01 13.71
C GLN A 337 -13.80 0.87 13.81
N LEU A 338 -14.09 1.66 12.78
CA LEU A 338 -15.28 2.50 12.70
C LEU A 338 -16.42 1.73 12.06
N ASP A 339 -17.65 2.08 12.45
CA ASP A 339 -18.81 1.53 11.77
C ASP A 339 -18.97 2.15 10.36
N TRP A 340 -19.69 1.43 9.50
CA TRP A 340 -19.88 1.83 8.11
C TRP A 340 -20.59 3.18 7.99
N ASP A 341 -21.57 3.46 8.85
CA ASP A 341 -22.33 4.71 8.85
C ASP A 341 -21.45 5.91 9.22
N GLU A 342 -20.54 5.74 10.19
CA GLU A 342 -19.56 6.74 10.59
C GLU A 342 -18.52 6.97 9.49
N LEU A 343 -18.03 5.91 8.84
CA LEU A 343 -17.09 6.03 7.71
C LEU A 343 -17.71 6.83 6.56
N GLU A 344 -18.93 6.47 6.14
CA GLU A 344 -19.65 7.13 5.06
C GLU A 344 -19.94 8.61 5.41
N THR A 345 -20.46 8.86 6.62
CA THR A 345 -20.72 10.22 7.11
C THR A 345 -19.45 11.05 7.14
N ASN A 346 -18.34 10.49 7.65
CA ASN A 346 -17.05 11.16 7.70
C ASN A 346 -16.49 11.46 6.30
N GLN A 347 -16.65 10.53 5.34
CA GLN A 347 -16.25 10.72 3.95
C GLN A 347 -17.04 11.86 3.30
N GLN A 348 -18.37 11.87 3.44
CA GLN A 348 -19.23 12.94 2.92
C GLN A 348 -18.84 14.31 3.50
N HIS A 349 -18.62 14.37 4.82
CA HIS A 349 -18.18 15.58 5.51
C HIS A 349 -16.81 16.06 5.03
N PHE A 350 -15.86 15.16 4.79
CA PHE A 350 -14.55 15.48 4.25
C PHE A 350 -14.67 16.08 2.85
N HIS A 351 -15.46 15.46 1.97
CA HIS A 351 -15.71 15.98 0.62
C HIS A 351 -16.39 17.35 0.64
N ALA A 352 -17.34 17.57 1.54
CA ALA A 352 -17.99 18.87 1.73
C ALA A 352 -16.99 19.96 2.17
N LEU A 353 -16.05 19.64 3.06
CA LEU A 353 -14.96 20.55 3.44
C LEU A 353 -14.08 20.88 2.23
N CYS A 354 -13.63 19.87 1.46
CA CYS A 354 -12.82 20.09 0.27
C CYS A 354 -13.53 20.99 -0.75
N HIS A 355 -14.81 20.73 -1.01
CA HIS A 355 -15.61 21.56 -1.89
C HIS A 355 -15.72 23.01 -1.37
N SER A 356 -15.97 23.18 -0.07
CA SER A 356 -16.07 24.51 0.56
C SER A 356 -14.76 25.30 0.46
N LEU A 357 -13.61 24.64 0.63
CA LEU A 357 -12.30 25.26 0.48
C LEU A 357 -12.01 25.67 -0.97
N LEU A 358 -12.45 24.88 -1.95
CA LEU A 358 -12.31 25.21 -3.37
C LEU A 358 -13.24 26.35 -3.79
N VAL A 359 -14.53 26.30 -3.44
CA VAL A 359 -15.50 27.34 -3.81
C VAL A 359 -15.18 28.69 -3.17
N SER A 360 -14.66 28.70 -1.93
CA SER A 360 -14.24 29.93 -1.26
C SER A 360 -13.08 30.65 -1.95
N THR A 361 -12.39 30.00 -2.91
CA THR A 361 -11.37 30.67 -3.74
C THR A 361 -11.96 31.51 -4.87
N HIS A 362 -13.23 31.29 -5.25
CA HIS A 362 -13.88 31.92 -6.40
C HIS A 362 -14.77 33.12 -6.07
N VAL A 363 -14.86 33.55 -4.81
CA VAL A 363 -15.57 34.79 -4.46
C VAL A 363 -14.60 35.97 -4.62
N PRO A 364 -14.76 36.83 -5.65
CA PRO A 364 -14.06 38.10 -5.67
C PRO A 364 -14.67 38.98 -4.58
N ARG A 365 -13.82 39.64 -3.80
CA ARG A 365 -14.25 40.75 -2.95
C ARG A 365 -14.45 41.99 -3.80
#